data_AF-A0A963N8I2-F1
#
_entry.id   AF-A0A963N8I2-F1
#
_cell.length_a   1.000
_cell.length_b   1.000
_cell.length_c   1.000
_cell.angle_alpha   90.00
_cell.angle_beta   90.00
_cell.angle_gamma   90.00
#
_symmetry.space_group_name_H-M   'P 1'
#
loop_
_entity.id
_entity.type
_entity.pdbx_description
1 polymer ?
#
loop_
_entity_poly.entity_id
_entity_poly.type
_entity_poly.pdbx_seq_one_letter_code
_entity_poly.pdbx_strand_id
1 'polypeptide(L)'
;ELQADCFAGVWGHRADSMQKILEPGEIEQALTAAAAIGDDRLQRQTQAQIVPESFTHGSSRQRVRWFKRGMATGDVRQCDTFSAASL
;
A
#
# COMPACT_ATOMS: atom_id res chain seq x y z
N GLU A 1 6.95 2.19 5.97
CA GLU A 1 5.67 2.69 5.44
C GLU A 1 4.66 1.63 5.03
N LEU A 2 5.08 0.44 4.62
CA LEU A 2 4.17 -0.65 4.21
C LEU A 2 3.02 -0.94 5.20
N GLN A 3 3.29 -0.84 6.50
CA GLN A 3 2.26 -1.01 7.53
C GLN A 3 1.19 0.08 7.47
N ALA A 4 1.57 1.33 7.14
CA ALA A 4 0.62 2.43 6.97
C ALA A 4 -0.30 2.19 5.77
N ASP A 5 0.22 1.64 4.66
CA ASP A 5 -0.61 1.26 3.51
C ASP A 5 -1.65 0.21 3.91
N CYS A 6 -1.25 -0.78 4.71
CA CYS A 6 -2.18 -1.78 5.23
C CYS A 6 -3.25 -1.16 6.15
N PHE A 7 -2.86 -0.25 7.06
CA PHE A 7 -3.81 0.45 7.91
C PHE A 7 -4.78 1.33 7.13
N ALA A 8 -4.33 2.00 6.07
CA ALA A 8 -5.20 2.76 5.18
C ALA A 8 -6.24 1.83 4.51
N GLY A 9 -5.82 0.65 4.07
CA GLY A 9 -6.73 -0.37 3.56
C GLY A 9 -7.75 -0.83 4.60
N VAL A 10 -7.31 -1.13 5.83
CA VAL A 10 -8.21 -1.53 6.93
C VAL A 10 -9.24 -0.45 7.25
N TRP A 11 -8.78 0.81 7.30
CA TRP A 11 -9.67 1.95 7.49
C TRP A 11 -10.70 2.04 6.37
N GLY A 12 -10.27 1.94 5.11
CA GLY A 12 -11.15 1.96 3.93
C GLY A 12 -12.24 0.89 4.01
N HIS A 13 -11.88 -0.36 4.32
CA HIS A 13 -12.83 -1.45 4.51
C HIS A 13 -13.88 -1.13 5.58
N ARG A 14 -13.43 -0.63 6.74
CA ARG A 14 -14.33 -0.33 7.87
C ARG A 14 -15.25 0.84 7.54
N ALA A 15 -14.70 1.91 6.98
CA ALA A 15 -15.46 3.10 6.63
C ALA A 15 -16.53 2.77 5.57
N ASP A 16 -16.18 1.97 4.56
CA ASP A 16 -17.15 1.50 3.57
C ASP A 16 -18.22 0.59 4.17
N SER A 17 -17.84 -0.34 5.04
CA SER A 17 -18.81 -1.22 5.71
C SER A 17 -19.82 -0.46 6.59
N MET A 18 -19.43 0.70 7.13
CA MET A 18 -20.28 1.50 8.03
C MET A 18 -21.14 2.52 7.29
N GLN A 19 -20.57 3.18 6.29
CA GLN A 19 -21.18 4.38 5.68
C GLN A 19 -21.30 4.28 4.15
N LYS A 20 -20.83 3.19 3.52
CA LYS A 20 -20.77 3.01 2.07
C LYS A 20 -20.19 4.22 1.33
N ILE A 21 -19.08 4.72 1.86
CA ILE A 21 -18.45 5.95 1.38
C ILE A 21 -17.54 5.71 0.17
N LEU A 22 -17.19 4.46 -0.15
CA LEU A 22 -16.30 4.21 -1.28
C LEU A 22 -17.08 4.22 -2.59
N GLU A 23 -16.81 5.21 -3.42
CA GLU A 23 -17.33 5.28 -4.78
C GLU A 23 -16.57 4.32 -5.71
N PRO A 24 -17.21 3.81 -6.77
CA PRO A 24 -16.53 3.04 -7.80
C PRO A 24 -15.32 3.82 -8.37
N GLY A 25 -14.12 3.25 -8.30
CA GLY A 25 -12.90 3.90 -8.75
C GLY A 25 -12.04 4.55 -7.67
N GLU A 26 -12.56 4.80 -6.46
CA GLU A 26 -11.75 5.36 -5.36
C GLU A 26 -10.68 4.37 -4.88
N ILE A 27 -10.99 3.07 -4.89
CA ILE A 27 -10.02 2.03 -4.57
C ILE A 27 -8.88 2.05 -5.60
N GLU A 28 -9.20 2.14 -6.89
CA GLU A 28 -8.22 2.22 -7.97
C GLU A 28 -7.36 3.48 -7.87
N GLN A 29 -7.95 4.62 -7.49
CA GLN A 29 -7.20 5.85 -7.21
C GLN A 29 -6.25 5.68 -6.03
N ALA A 30 -6.70 5.09 -4.91
CA ALA A 30 -5.87 4.84 -3.75
C ALA A 30 -4.70 3.88 -4.09
N LEU A 31 -4.96 2.83 -4.88
CA LEU A 31 -3.92 1.92 -5.37
C LEU A 31 -2.93 2.62 -6.31
N THR A 32 -3.41 3.52 -7.16
CA THR A 32 -2.57 4.33 -8.06
C THR A 32 -1.66 5.25 -7.26
N ALA A 33 -2.21 5.94 -6.25
CA ALA A 33 -1.43 6.76 -5.33
C ALA A 33 -0.39 5.92 -4.58
N ALA A 34 -0.78 4.75 -4.06
CA ALA A 34 0.13 3.85 -3.37
C ALA A 34 1.30 3.40 -4.25
N ALA A 35 1.01 3.09 -5.52
CA ALA A 35 2.04 2.73 -6.51
C ALA A 35 2.91 3.93 -6.91
N ALA A 36 2.34 5.14 -6.98
CA ALA A 36 3.03 6.34 -7.46
C ALA A 36 4.26 6.71 -6.61
N ILE A 37 4.18 6.51 -5.29
CA ILE A 37 5.23 6.88 -4.33
C ILE A 37 6.10 5.69 -3.89
N GLY A 38 6.04 4.56 -4.61
CA GLY A 38 6.98 3.46 -4.37
C GLY A 38 8.40 3.83 -4.78
N ASP A 39 9.40 3.40 -4.01
CA ASP A 39 10.80 3.80 -4.20
C ASP A 39 11.34 3.40 -5.59
N ASP A 40 10.93 2.25 -6.13
CA ASP A 40 11.31 1.83 -7.48
C ASP A 40 10.76 2.76 -8.56
N ARG A 41 9.57 3.32 -8.37
CA ARG A 41 8.98 4.28 -9.29
C ARG A 41 9.62 5.65 -9.16
N LEU A 42 9.85 6.12 -7.93
CA LEU A 42 10.53 7.39 -7.67
C LEU A 42 11.96 7.37 -8.22
N GLN A 43 12.70 6.28 -8.00
CA GLN A 43 14.04 6.11 -8.55
C GLN A 43 14.02 6.05 -10.08
N ARG A 44 13.09 5.33 -10.72
CA ARG A 44 12.94 5.36 -12.20
C ARG A 44 12.69 6.76 -12.76
N GLN A 45 12.01 7.63 -12.00
CA GLN A 45 11.71 9.00 -12.43
C GLN A 45 12.87 9.97 -12.20
N THR A 46 13.73 9.70 -11.22
CA THR A 46 14.77 10.63 -10.75
C THR A 46 16.19 10.19 -11.09
N GLN A 47 16.40 8.90 -11.36
CA GLN A 47 17.70 8.25 -11.54
C GLN A 47 17.63 7.20 -12.64
N ALA A 48 18.79 6.82 -13.18
CA ALA A 48 18.88 5.86 -14.27
C ALA A 48 18.70 4.39 -13.84
N GLN A 49 18.92 4.09 -12.56
CA GLN A 49 18.89 2.73 -12.03
C GLN A 49 18.07 2.66 -10.75
N ILE A 50 17.54 1.47 -10.47
CA ILE A 50 16.83 1.14 -9.24
C ILE A 50 17.81 0.37 -8.34
N VAL A 51 17.97 0.84 -7.10
CA VAL A 51 18.81 0.23 -6.06
C VAL A 51 17.90 -0.19 -4.89
N PRO A 52 17.45 -1.45 -4.85
CA PRO A 52 16.52 -1.94 -3.83
C PRO A 52 16.99 -1.74 -2.38
N GLU A 53 18.30 -1.82 -2.15
CA GLU A 53 18.93 -1.70 -0.83
C GLU A 53 18.78 -0.28 -0.24
N SER A 54 18.48 0.73 -1.07
CA SER A 54 18.28 2.11 -0.64
C SER A 54 16.81 2.49 -0.44
N PHE A 55 15.89 1.51 -0.46
CA PHE A 55 14.46 1.77 -0.27
C PHE A 55 14.16 2.14 1.19
N THR A 56 13.30 3.13 1.38
CA THR A 56 12.85 3.63 2.69
C THR A 56 11.33 3.56 2.87
N HIS A 57 10.57 3.56 1.77
CA HIS A 57 9.12 3.51 1.71
C HIS A 57 8.64 2.11 1.25
N GLY A 58 9.50 1.39 0.51
CA GLY A 58 9.22 0.09 -0.11
C GLY A 58 8.85 0.24 -1.59
N SER A 59 8.85 -0.88 -2.32
CA SER A 59 8.48 -0.87 -3.74
C SER A 59 6.98 -0.57 -3.95
N SER A 60 6.64 0.02 -5.09
CA SER A 60 5.26 0.27 -5.54
C SER A 60 4.40 -0.98 -5.42
N ARG A 61 4.96 -2.15 -5.77
CA ARG A 61 4.26 -3.44 -5.66
C ARG A 61 3.97 -3.83 -4.22
N GLN A 62 4.93 -3.65 -3.30
CA GLN A 62 4.73 -3.94 -1.88
C GLN A 62 3.66 -3.02 -1.28
N ARG A 63 3.70 -1.71 -1.58
CA ARG A 63 2.71 -0.73 -1.09
C ARG A 63 1.29 -1.09 -1.53
N VAL A 64 1.09 -1.38 -2.83
CA VAL A 64 -0.19 -1.87 -3.39
C VAL A 64 -0.67 -3.16 -2.70
N ARG A 65 0.24 -4.12 -2.51
CA ARG A 65 -0.08 -5.41 -1.88
C ARG A 65 -0.59 -5.23 -0.45
N TRP A 66 0.08 -4.41 0.34
CA TRP A 66 -0.28 -4.17 1.74
C TRP A 66 -1.60 -3.40 1.86
N PHE A 67 -1.81 -2.39 1.03
CA PHE A 67 -3.11 -1.71 0.95
C PHE A 67 -4.24 -2.70 0.66
N LYS A 68 -4.09 -3.52 -0.39
CA LYS A 68 -5.10 -4.54 -0.75
C LYS A 68 -5.36 -5.53 0.39
N ARG A 69 -4.32 -5.95 1.12
CA ARG A 69 -4.48 -6.87 2.27
C ARG A 69 -5.32 -6.23 3.38
N GLY A 70 -5.05 -4.97 3.73
CA GLY A 70 -5.86 -4.25 4.70
C GLY A 70 -7.31 -4.09 4.24
N MET A 71 -7.51 -3.67 2.99
CA MET A 71 -8.83 -3.48 2.38
C MET A 71 -9.63 -4.78 2.27
N ALA A 72 -8.97 -5.91 2.03
CA ALA A 72 -9.66 -7.20 1.92
C ALA A 72 -10.05 -7.80 3.28
N THR A 73 -9.33 -7.48 4.36
CA THR A 73 -9.48 -8.15 5.66
C THR A 73 -10.15 -7.28 6.71
N GLY A 74 -9.97 -5.95 6.68
CA GLY A 74 -10.44 -5.05 7.74
C GLY A 74 -9.78 -5.30 9.10
N ASP A 75 -8.71 -6.10 9.16
CA ASP A 75 -8.06 -6.56 10.40
C ASP A 75 -6.62 -6.05 10.50
N VAL A 76 -6.36 -5.21 11.49
CA VAL A 76 -5.03 -4.64 11.76
C VAL A 76 -3.98 -5.70 12.12
N ARG A 77 -4.41 -6.87 12.63
CA ARG A 77 -3.50 -7.99 12.94
C ARG A 77 -2.90 -8.60 11.68
N GLN A 78 -3.48 -8.33 10.52
CA GLN A 78 -2.97 -8.76 9.22
C GLN A 78 -1.90 -7.80 8.67
N CYS A 79 -1.55 -6.72 9.38
CA CYS A 79 -0.64 -5.66 8.93
C CYS A 79 0.77 -5.74 9.56
N ASP A 80 1.20 -6.91 10.01
CA ASP A 80 2.58 -7.11 10.44
C ASP A 80 3.51 -7.21 9.21
N THR A 81 4.03 -6.06 8.80
CA THR A 81 4.91 -5.96 7.62
C THR A 81 6.36 -6.25 7.93
N PHE A 82 6.75 -6.30 9.21
CA PHE A 82 8.13 -6.52 9.64
C PHE A 82 8.43 -8.02 9.75
N SER A 83 7.45 -8.81 10.20
CA SER A 83 7.56 -10.29 10.25
C SER A 83 7.32 -10.95 8.89
N ALA A 84 6.90 -10.18 7.88
CA ALA A 84 6.82 -10.63 6.50
C ALA A 84 8.22 -10.68 5.85
N ALA A 85 9.12 -11.48 6.44
CA ALA A 85 10.54 -11.55 6.08
C ALA A 85 10.82 -12.03 4.64
N SER A 86 9.79 -12.46 3.90
CA SER A 86 9.90 -12.88 2.50
C SER A 86 8.52 -12.86 1.84
N LEU A 87 8.19 -11.77 1.13
CA LEU A 87 7.00 -11.68 0.27
C LEU A 87 7.30 -10.89 -1.00
#